data_AF-A0A7K2N3G2-F1
#
_entry.id   AF-A0A7K2N3G2-F1
#
_cell.length_a   1.000
_cell.length_b   1.000
_cell.length_c   1.000
_cell.angle_alpha   90.00
_cell.angle_beta   90.00
_cell.angle_gamma   90.00
#
_symmetry.space_group_name_H-M   'P 1'
#
loop_
_entity.id
_entity.type
_entity.pdbx_description
1 polymer ?
#
loop_
_entity_poly.entity_id
_entity_poly.type
_entity_poly.pdbx_seq_one_letter_code
_entity_poly.pdbx_strand_id
1 'polypeptide(L)'
;MNAIISASELVDELAGANPPVLLDVRWQLSTAKAAGAAPFDGRAEYAAGHLPGAVYVDLDRELASSPGASGRHPLPDVAEFGAAMRRAGVSPRRPVVVYDGGQGWAAARAWWLLRWTGHPHARV
;
A
#
# COMPACT_ATOMS: atom_id res chain seq x y z
N MET A 1 -11.64 -11.09 12.73
CA MET A 1 -11.34 -10.53 11.40
C MET A 1 -9.98 -11.06 10.99
N ASN A 2 -9.87 -11.71 9.84
CA ASN A 2 -8.58 -12.19 9.34
C ASN A 2 -7.83 -11.01 8.70
N ALA A 3 -6.56 -10.81 9.05
CA ALA A 3 -5.74 -9.73 8.50
C ALA A 3 -5.02 -10.16 7.20
N ILE A 4 -4.96 -11.47 6.94
CA ILE A 4 -4.26 -12.07 5.82
C ILE A 4 -5.29 -12.67 4.84
N ILE A 5 -5.02 -12.58 3.54
CA ILE A 5 -5.75 -13.27 2.48
C ILE A 5 -4.79 -14.10 1.63
N SER A 6 -5.18 -15.31 1.23
CA SER A 6 -4.40 -16.09 0.26
C SER A 6 -4.60 -15.57 -1.17
N ALA A 7 -3.65 -15.83 -2.04
CA ALA A 7 -3.78 -15.47 -3.46
C ALA A 7 -5.00 -16.13 -4.13
N SER A 8 -5.33 -17.38 -3.76
CA SER A 8 -6.52 -18.07 -4.27
C SER A 8 -7.83 -17.42 -3.82
N GLU A 9 -7.94 -17.07 -2.54
CA GLU A 9 -9.12 -16.35 -2.04
C GLU A 9 -9.26 -14.98 -2.70
N LEU A 10 -8.13 -14.28 -2.93
CA LEU A 10 -8.15 -12.99 -3.62
C LEU A 10 -8.69 -13.11 -5.05
N VAL A 11 -8.27 -14.14 -5.78
CA VAL A 11 -8.76 -14.40 -7.14
C VAL A 11 -10.29 -14.59 -7.14
N ASP A 12 -10.81 -15.39 -6.21
CA ASP A 12 -12.25 -15.62 -6.08
C ASP A 12 -13.00 -14.32 -5.74
N GLU A 13 -12.47 -13.51 -4.82
CA GLU A 13 -13.10 -12.25 -4.42
C GLU A 13 -13.06 -11.18 -5.53
N LEU A 14 -12.00 -11.16 -6.35
CA LEU A 14 -11.90 -10.26 -7.50
C LEU A 14 -12.96 -10.57 -8.58
N ALA A 15 -13.44 -11.81 -8.65
CA ALA A 15 -14.53 -12.22 -9.53
C ALA A 15 -15.94 -11.98 -8.92
N GLY A 16 -16.00 -11.54 -7.66
CA GLY A 16 -17.25 -11.35 -6.92
C GLY A 16 -17.99 -10.04 -7.24
N ALA A 17 -19.16 -9.88 -6.63
CA ALA A 17 -20.02 -8.69 -6.82
C ALA A 17 -19.49 -7.41 -6.15
N ASN A 18 -18.55 -7.51 -5.21
CA ASN A 18 -17.93 -6.38 -4.53
C ASN A 18 -16.41 -6.58 -4.42
N PRO A 19 -15.67 -6.50 -5.54
CA PRO A 19 -14.25 -6.80 -5.56
C PRO A 19 -13.48 -5.80 -4.70
N PRO A 20 -12.43 -6.24 -3.99
CA PRO A 20 -11.60 -5.35 -3.18
C PRO A 20 -10.89 -4.30 -4.05
N VAL A 21 -10.54 -3.17 -3.43
CA VAL A 21 -9.54 -2.27 -3.98
C VAL A 21 -8.17 -2.88 -3.73
N LEU A 22 -7.36 -3.01 -4.78
CA LEU A 22 -5.99 -3.53 -4.69
C LEU A 22 -5.02 -2.36 -4.57
N LEU A 23 -4.24 -2.33 -3.49
CA LEU A 23 -3.16 -1.35 -3.31
C LEU A 23 -1.81 -2.04 -3.45
N ASP A 24 -1.03 -1.61 -4.44
CA ASP A 24 0.37 -1.99 -4.58
C ASP A 24 1.23 -0.96 -3.87
N VAL A 25 1.87 -1.37 -2.78
CA VAL A 25 2.72 -0.48 -1.98
C VAL A 25 4.18 -0.93 -2.02
N ARG A 26 4.61 -1.57 -3.12
CA ARG A 26 5.99 -2.08 -3.23
C ARG A 26 7.01 -0.99 -2.93
N TRP A 27 7.92 -1.35 -2.03
CA TRP A 27 8.97 -0.47 -1.53
C TRP A 27 10.14 -1.33 -1.07
N GLN A 28 11.36 -0.82 -1.24
CA GLN A 28 12.56 -1.47 -0.75
C GLN A 28 13.46 -0.45 -0.06
N LEU A 29 14.02 -0.87 1.08
CA LEU A 29 15.06 -0.09 1.75
C LEU A 29 16.33 -0.16 0.90
N SER A 30 16.58 0.88 0.10
CA SER A 30 17.77 0.95 -0.73
C SER A 30 18.92 1.62 0.03
N THR A 31 19.98 0.84 0.34
CA THR A 31 21.31 1.40 0.65
C THR A 31 22.05 1.83 -0.62
N ALA A 32 21.48 1.59 -1.80
CA ALA A 32 22.10 1.85 -3.10
C ALA A 32 22.47 3.32 -3.28
N LYS A 33 21.70 4.25 -2.68
CA LYS A 33 22.06 5.68 -2.65
C LYS A 33 23.40 5.94 -1.95
N ALA A 34 23.71 5.21 -0.88
CA ALA A 34 25.01 5.29 -0.20
C ALA A 34 26.14 4.64 -1.02
N ALA A 35 25.80 3.74 -1.94
CA ALA A 35 26.72 3.04 -2.85
C ALA A 35 26.76 3.63 -4.28
N GLY A 36 26.14 4.80 -4.51
CA GLY A 36 26.14 5.47 -5.83
C GLY A 36 25.22 4.85 -6.89
N ALA A 37 24.37 3.89 -6.51
CA ALA A 37 23.37 3.28 -7.40
C ALA A 37 22.00 3.95 -7.25
N ALA A 38 21.17 3.82 -8.29
CA ALA A 38 19.82 4.38 -8.29
C ALA A 38 18.99 3.75 -7.15
N PRO A 39 18.17 4.54 -6.45
CA PRO A 39 17.23 3.99 -5.48
C PRO A 39 16.22 3.08 -6.18
N PHE A 40 15.59 2.19 -5.42
CA PHE A 40 14.48 1.39 -5.92
C PHE A 40 13.35 2.30 -6.39
N ASP A 41 12.89 2.12 -7.63
CA ASP A 41 11.76 2.86 -8.21
C ASP A 41 10.52 1.97 -8.24
N GLY A 42 9.73 2.03 -7.16
CA GLY A 42 8.52 1.22 -7.04
C GLY A 42 7.48 1.54 -8.11
N ARG A 43 7.45 2.77 -8.65
CA ARG A 43 6.51 3.14 -9.72
C ARG A 43 6.93 2.55 -11.07
N ALA A 44 8.23 2.54 -11.38
CA ALA A 44 8.74 1.86 -12.57
C ALA A 44 8.47 0.35 -12.49
N GLU A 45 8.72 -0.27 -11.34
CA GLU A 45 8.45 -1.70 -11.12
C GLU A 45 6.95 -2.02 -11.24
N TYR A 46 6.09 -1.18 -10.66
CA TYR A 46 4.64 -1.30 -10.83
C TYR A 46 4.26 -1.21 -12.32
N ALA A 47 4.81 -0.25 -13.06
CA ALA A 47 4.54 -0.10 -14.48
C ALA A 47 5.03 -1.30 -15.32
N ALA A 48 6.12 -1.94 -14.91
CA ALA A 48 6.63 -3.15 -15.55
C ALA A 48 5.72 -4.38 -15.32
N GLY A 49 5.02 -4.44 -14.18
CA GLY A 49 4.04 -5.48 -13.91
C GLY A 49 3.38 -5.34 -12.54
N HIS A 50 2.06 -5.47 -12.49
CA HIS A 50 1.24 -5.41 -11.28
C HIS A 50 -0.03 -6.24 -11.44
N LEU A 51 -0.75 -6.48 -10.34
CA LEU A 51 -2.03 -7.16 -10.39
C LEU A 51 -3.06 -6.31 -11.17
N PRO A 52 -3.89 -6.90 -12.04
CA PRO A 52 -4.89 -6.15 -12.80
C PRO A 52 -5.80 -5.31 -11.90
N GLY A 53 -5.92 -4.02 -12.20
CA GLY A 53 -6.77 -3.09 -11.43
C GLY A 53 -6.18 -2.62 -10.11
N ALA A 54 -4.95 -3.03 -9.76
CA ALA A 54 -4.23 -2.43 -8.64
C ALA A 54 -3.97 -0.94 -8.87
N VAL A 55 -3.75 -0.23 -7.76
CA VAL A 55 -3.29 1.15 -7.76
C VAL A 55 -2.00 1.23 -6.97
N TYR A 56 -0.96 1.78 -7.59
CA TYR A 56 0.28 2.06 -6.88
C TYR A 56 0.10 3.20 -5.88
N VAL A 57 0.47 2.93 -4.63
CA VAL A 57 0.51 3.90 -3.54
C VAL A 57 1.95 3.97 -3.02
N ASP A 58 2.52 5.17 -3.08
CA ASP A 58 3.92 5.40 -2.73
C ASP A 58 4.10 5.45 -1.21
N LEU A 59 4.91 4.55 -0.65
CA LEU A 59 5.13 4.48 0.79
C LEU A 59 5.76 5.76 1.36
N ASP A 60 6.73 6.34 0.66
CA ASP A 60 7.48 7.51 1.12
C ASP A 60 6.65 8.78 0.99
N ARG A 61 5.76 8.86 0.01
CA ARG A 61 4.98 10.08 -0.30
C ARG A 61 3.56 10.07 0.23
N GLU A 62 2.91 8.92 0.32
CA GLU A 62 1.47 8.80 0.62
C GLU A 62 1.20 8.06 1.94
N LEU A 63 2.15 7.26 2.43
CA LEU A 63 2.03 6.50 3.69
C LEU A 63 2.98 7.00 4.78
N ALA A 64 3.68 8.10 4.53
CA ALA A 64 4.56 8.75 5.48
C ALA A 64 4.64 10.26 5.23
N SER A 65 4.92 11.02 6.29
CA SER A 65 5.44 12.38 6.15
C SER A 65 6.95 12.36 5.91
N SER A 66 7.53 13.53 5.60
CA SER A 66 8.97 13.65 5.39
C SER A 66 9.79 13.13 6.58
N PRO A 67 10.92 12.43 6.33
CA PRO A 67 11.81 11.97 7.39
C PRO A 67 12.28 13.12 8.30
N GLY A 68 12.46 12.84 9.59
CA GLY A 68 12.90 13.84 10.55
C GLY A 68 13.18 13.27 11.94
N ALA A 69 13.03 14.11 12.97
CA ALA A 69 13.28 13.71 14.36
C ALA A 69 12.39 12.52 14.83
N SER A 70 11.22 12.35 14.22
CA SER A 70 10.29 11.24 14.49
C SER A 70 10.60 9.96 13.71
N GLY A 71 11.73 9.89 13.00
CA GLY A 71 12.18 8.70 12.26
C GLY A 71 12.08 8.85 10.74
N ARG A 72 12.29 7.73 10.03
CA ARG A 72 12.35 7.67 8.56
C ARG A 72 10.98 7.69 7.87
N HIS A 73 9.95 7.16 8.54
CA HIS A 73 8.58 7.11 8.03
C HIS A 73 7.58 7.56 9.10
N PRO A 74 7.59 8.85 9.49
CA PRO A 74 6.59 9.38 10.41
C PRO A 74 5.15 9.16 9.92
N LEU A 75 4.17 9.26 10.81
CA LEU A 75 2.76 9.23 10.41
C LEU A 75 2.46 10.34 9.38
N PRO A 76 1.73 10.04 8.30
CA PRO A 76 1.32 11.04 7.33
C PRO A 76 0.29 11.99 7.95
N ASP A 77 0.13 13.17 7.34
CA ASP A 77 -1.06 13.99 7.60
C ASP A 77 -2.32 13.20 7.20
N VAL A 78 -3.33 13.23 8.07
CA VAL A 78 -4.54 12.41 7.89
C VAL A 78 -5.36 12.87 6.67
N ALA A 79 -5.35 14.17 6.36
CA ALA A 79 -6.06 14.69 5.19
C ALA A 79 -5.34 14.32 3.89
N GLU A 80 -4.01 14.37 3.87
CA GLU A 80 -3.19 13.93 2.74
C GLU A 80 -3.33 12.42 2.48
N PHE A 81 -3.22 11.60 3.54
CA PHE A 81 -3.46 10.17 3.46
C PHE A 81 -4.88 9.86 2.95
N GLY A 82 -5.90 10.52 3.51
CA GLY A 82 -7.28 10.35 3.07
C GLY A 82 -7.49 10.74 1.61
N ALA A 83 -6.81 11.78 1.12
CA ALA A 83 -6.83 12.17 -0.28
C ALA A 83 -6.18 11.11 -1.18
N ALA A 84 -5.03 10.54 -0.78
CA ALA A 84 -4.39 9.44 -1.49
C ALA A 84 -5.29 8.20 -1.56
N MET A 85 -5.90 7.80 -0.44
CA MET A 85 -6.82 6.67 -0.40
C MET A 85 -8.05 6.88 -1.30
N ARG A 86 -8.63 8.08 -1.32
CA ARG A 86 -9.74 8.39 -2.25
C ARG A 86 -9.31 8.34 -3.71
N ARG A 87 -8.12 8.87 -4.06
CA ARG A 87 -7.56 8.75 -5.42
C ARG A 87 -7.35 7.29 -5.83
N ALA A 88 -6.97 6.44 -4.87
CA ALA A 88 -6.82 5.00 -5.09
C ALA A 88 -8.16 4.23 -5.11
N GLY A 89 -9.30 4.90 -4.96
CA GLY A 89 -10.62 4.28 -5.01
C GLY A 89 -11.07 3.64 -3.69
N VAL A 90 -10.33 3.84 -2.60
CA VAL A 90 -10.72 3.35 -1.27
C VAL A 90 -11.95 4.11 -0.79
N SER A 91 -12.93 3.35 -0.30
CA SER A 91 -14.13 3.89 0.35
C SER A 91 -14.60 2.93 1.44
N PRO A 92 -15.41 3.36 2.41
CA PRO A 92 -15.92 2.48 3.48
C PRO A 92 -16.78 1.30 2.99
N ARG A 93 -17.23 1.31 1.73
CA ARG A 93 -18.15 0.30 1.17
C ARG A 93 -17.44 -0.88 0.50
N ARG A 94 -16.14 -0.76 0.23
CA ARG A 94 -15.34 -1.76 -0.47
C ARG A 94 -14.23 -2.27 0.43
N PRO A 95 -13.97 -3.59 0.45
CA PRO A 95 -12.78 -4.12 1.09
C PRO A 95 -11.51 -3.58 0.40
N VAL A 96 -10.41 -3.57 1.13
CA VAL A 96 -9.08 -3.23 0.61
C VAL A 96 -8.15 -4.42 0.84
N VAL A 97 -7.40 -4.79 -0.19
CA VAL A 97 -6.30 -5.74 -0.09
C VAL A 97 -5.03 -5.02 -0.50
N VAL A 98 -4.02 -5.06 0.37
CA VAL A 98 -2.75 -4.37 0.19
C VAL A 98 -1.66 -5.42 -0.04
N TYR A 99 -0.88 -5.29 -1.10
CA TYR A 99 0.26 -6.17 -1.33
C TYR A 99 1.54 -5.34 -1.59
N ASP A 100 2.69 -5.98 -1.42
CA ASP A 100 3.98 -5.39 -1.73
C ASP A 100 4.88 -6.35 -2.53
N GLY A 101 6.15 -5.99 -2.70
CA GLY A 101 7.15 -6.76 -3.44
C GLY A 101 7.60 -8.07 -2.78
N GLY A 102 6.93 -8.54 -1.72
CA GLY A 102 7.13 -9.87 -1.12
C GLY A 102 7.63 -9.87 0.32
N GLN A 103 8.05 -8.72 0.86
CA GLN A 103 8.59 -8.62 2.23
C GLN A 103 7.51 -8.37 3.29
N GLY A 104 6.32 -7.92 2.89
CA GLY A 104 5.18 -7.63 3.76
C GLY A 104 5.30 -6.34 4.60
N TRP A 105 6.46 -5.67 4.60
CA TRP A 105 6.69 -4.48 5.43
C TRP A 105 5.83 -3.29 5.00
N ALA A 106 5.80 -3.02 3.71
CA ALA A 106 5.06 -1.89 3.18
C ALA A 106 3.55 -2.17 3.19
N ALA A 107 3.18 -3.42 2.88
CA ALA A 107 1.79 -3.86 2.96
C ALA A 107 1.24 -3.72 4.39
N ALA A 108 2.00 -4.16 5.40
CA ALA A 108 1.62 -4.01 6.80
C ALA A 108 1.48 -2.54 7.21
N ARG A 109 2.33 -1.64 6.70
CA ARG A 109 2.24 -0.19 6.97
C ARG A 109 0.93 0.40 6.45
N ALA A 110 0.57 0.11 5.20
CA ALA A 110 -0.67 0.63 4.61
C ALA A 110 -1.91 0.00 5.29
N TRP A 111 -1.89 -1.30 5.53
CA TRP A 111 -2.93 -2.00 6.30
C TRP A 111 -3.14 -1.35 7.66
N TRP A 112 -2.06 -1.08 8.40
CA TRP A 112 -2.15 -0.43 9.71
C TRP A 112 -2.72 0.98 9.62
N LEU A 113 -2.30 1.79 8.63
CA LEU A 113 -2.82 3.16 8.45
C LEU A 113 -4.32 3.16 8.11
N LEU A 114 -4.76 2.25 7.24
CA LEU A 114 -6.19 2.07 6.93
C LEU A 114 -6.99 1.75 8.20
N ARG A 115 -6.48 0.84 9.04
CA ARG A 115 -7.15 0.46 10.30
C ARG A 115 -7.12 1.59 11.33
N TRP A 116 -5.97 2.25 11.47
CA TRP A 116 -5.78 3.38 12.39
C TRP A 116 -6.71 4.56 12.07
N THR A 117 -6.96 4.80 10.78
CA THR A 117 -7.91 5.82 10.30
C THR A 117 -9.36 5.33 10.22
N GLY A 118 -9.65 4.11 10.67
CA GLY A 118 -11.01 3.61 10.85
C GLY A 118 -11.61 2.86 9.66
N HIS A 119 -10.82 2.49 8.65
CA HIS A 119 -11.32 1.65 7.55
C HIS A 119 -11.66 0.22 8.06
N PRO A 120 -12.89 -0.27 7.84
CA PRO A 120 -13.38 -1.47 8.51
C PRO A 120 -12.83 -2.80 7.92
N HIS A 121 -12.37 -2.80 6.67
CA HIS A 121 -12.11 -4.05 5.92
C HIS A 121 -10.80 -3.99 5.12
N ALA A 122 -9.65 -3.99 5.80
CA ALA A 122 -8.32 -4.08 5.18
C ALA A 122 -7.65 -5.43 5.48
N ARG A 123 -7.01 -6.02 4.45
CA ARG A 123 -6.21 -7.26 4.52
C ARG A 123 -4.90 -7.13 3.72
N VAL A 124 -3.98 -8.04 3.96
CA VAL A 124 -2.69 -8.22 3.26
C VAL A 124 -2.65 -9.58 2.59
#